data_AF-A0A2N6RXC3-F1
#
_entry.id   AF-A0A2N6RXC3-F1
#
_cell.length_a   1.000
_cell.length_b   1.000
_cell.length_c   1.000
_cell.angle_alpha   90.00
_cell.angle_beta   90.00
_cell.angle_gamma   90.00
#
_symmetry.space_group_name_H-M   'P 1'
#
loop_
_entity.id
_entity.type
_entity.pdbx_description
1 polymer ?
#
loop_
_entity_poly.entity_id
_entity_poly.type
_entity_poly.pdbx_seq_one_letter_code
_entity_poly.pdbx_strand_id
1 'polypeptide(L)'
;MEKQVTTLGKTIVKNIVKGIGIACTIFTAISFVSSLLAHSAVGNRIASYAVASFVIGIGYGVFAIFWSNERMSNLAKFVFALVPPIAIQFIVSVIVGWISFKDEPLVICGWIAFTVIFPIAIAAVIYYFEKKKAEEMNVRLQALRKENK
;
A
#
# COMPACT_ATOMS: atom_id res chain seq x y z
N MET A 1 -4.92 -29.64 13.75
CA MET A 1 -3.56 -29.23 13.32
C MET A 1 -3.58 -28.32 12.09
N GLU A 2 -4.37 -28.63 11.06
CA GLU A 2 -4.46 -27.85 9.81
C GLU A 2 -4.92 -26.39 9.99
N LYS A 3 -5.90 -26.14 10.87
CA LYS A 3 -6.32 -24.79 11.30
C LYS A 3 -5.20 -23.99 12.00
N GLN A 4 -4.29 -24.67 12.69
CA GLN A 4 -3.22 -24.02 13.45
C GLN A 4 -2.07 -23.61 12.52
N VAL A 5 -1.71 -24.48 11.57
CA VAL A 5 -0.68 -24.22 10.55
C VAL A 5 -1.09 -23.10 9.59
N THR A 6 -2.35 -23.09 9.14
CA THR A 6 -2.89 -22.00 8.31
C THR A 6 -2.93 -20.65 9.04
N THR A 7 -3.09 -20.65 10.37
CA THR A 7 -3.09 -19.42 11.19
C THR A 7 -1.66 -18.92 11.46
N LEU A 8 -0.70 -19.84 11.63
CA LEU A 8 0.72 -19.52 11.76
C LEU A 8 1.28 -18.92 10.47
N GLY A 9 1.03 -19.57 9.32
CA GLY A 9 1.48 -19.08 8.01
C GLY A 9 0.92 -17.69 7.69
N LYS A 10 -0.35 -17.44 7.99
CA LYS A 10 -0.97 -16.11 7.82
C LYS A 10 -0.31 -15.04 8.70
N THR A 11 0.02 -15.38 9.94
CA THR A 11 0.70 -14.45 10.86
C THR A 11 2.11 -14.10 10.37
N ILE A 12 2.84 -15.10 9.87
CA ILE A 12 4.17 -14.91 9.28
C ILE A 12 4.08 -13.97 8.08
N VAL A 13 3.15 -14.20 7.14
CA VAL A 13 2.97 -13.33 5.97
C VAL A 13 2.64 -11.90 6.40
N LYS A 14 1.74 -11.72 7.38
CA LYS A 14 1.42 -10.38 7.91
C LYS A 14 2.65 -9.68 8.48
N ASN A 15 3.48 -10.40 9.23
CA ASN A 15 4.71 -9.84 9.82
C ASN A 15 5.77 -9.52 8.76
N ILE A 16 5.90 -10.36 7.72
CA ILE A 16 6.79 -10.12 6.58
C ILE A 16 6.37 -8.86 5.83
N VAL A 17 5.09 -8.73 5.48
CA VAL A 17 4.58 -7.55 4.76
C VAL A 17 4.81 -6.27 5.56
N LYS A 18 4.57 -6.30 6.88
CA LYS A 18 4.90 -5.18 7.77
C LYS A 18 6.39 -4.88 7.82
N GLY A 19 7.22 -5.92 7.93
CA GLY A 19 8.68 -5.79 7.94
C GLY A 19 9.22 -5.17 6.66
N ILE A 20 8.71 -5.61 5.50
CA ILE A 20 9.03 -5.03 4.19
C ILE A 20 8.63 -3.56 4.15
N GLY A 21 7.41 -3.22 4.59
CA GLY A 21 6.96 -1.82 4.64
C GLY A 21 7.88 -0.92 5.48
N ILE A 22 8.29 -1.40 6.65
CA ILE A 22 9.24 -0.67 7.53
C ILE A 22 10.61 -0.55 6.85
N ALA A 23 11.15 -1.64 6.31
CA ALA A 23 12.45 -1.66 5.64
C ALA A 23 12.47 -0.72 4.41
N CYS A 24 11.41 -0.74 3.59
CA CYS A 24 11.25 0.18 2.46
C CYS A 24 11.17 1.63 2.91
N THR A 25 10.50 1.91 4.03
CA THR A 25 10.41 3.27 4.60
C THR A 25 11.78 3.76 5.05
N ILE A 26 12.53 2.92 5.78
CA ILE A 26 13.89 3.24 6.24
C ILE A 26 14.82 3.45 5.04
N PHE A 27 14.80 2.52 4.07
CA PHE A 27 15.59 2.61 2.85
C PHE A 27 15.32 3.92 2.11
N THR A 28 14.05 4.26 1.89
CA THR A 28 13.66 5.49 1.20
C THR A 28 14.15 6.74 1.93
N ALA A 29 14.05 6.76 3.27
CA ALA A 29 14.54 7.87 4.08
C ALA A 29 16.06 8.02 4.03
N ILE A 30 16.81 6.93 4.17
CA ILE A 30 18.28 6.94 4.08
C ILE A 30 18.71 7.35 2.68
N SER A 31 18.13 6.75 1.63
CA SER A 31 18.43 7.11 0.24
C SER A 31 18.18 8.59 -0.03
N PHE A 32 17.12 9.18 0.53
CA PHE A 32 16.86 10.61 0.41
C PHE A 32 17.99 11.44 1.04
N VAL A 33 18.33 11.19 2.31
CA VAL A 33 19.36 11.94 3.03
C VAL A 33 20.74 11.78 2.37
N SER A 34 21.16 10.55 2.09
CA SER A 34 22.44 10.27 1.43
C SER A 34 22.54 10.93 0.05
N SER A 35 21.43 10.99 -0.68
CA SER A 35 21.39 11.61 -2.00
C SER A 35 21.53 13.12 -1.97
N LEU A 36 20.95 13.78 -0.98
CA LEU A 36 21.11 15.22 -0.77
C LEU A 36 22.56 15.58 -0.41
N LEU A 37 23.21 14.75 0.41
CA LEU A 37 24.61 14.95 0.81
C LEU A 37 25.61 14.69 -0.32
N ALA A 38 25.24 13.88 -1.31
CA ALA A 38 26.12 13.55 -2.44
C ALA A 38 26.30 14.70 -3.44
N HIS A 39 25.45 15.73 -3.41
CA HIS A 39 25.48 16.92 -4.30
C HIS A 39 25.72 16.60 -5.79
N SER A 40 25.22 15.45 -6.26
CA SER A 40 25.45 14.97 -7.62
C SER A 40 24.14 14.90 -8.40
N ALA A 41 24.22 14.93 -9.74
CA ALA A 41 23.06 14.80 -10.60
C ALA A 41 22.31 13.46 -10.36
N VAL A 42 23.05 12.38 -10.12
CA VAL A 42 22.49 11.06 -9.76
C VAL A 42 21.83 11.12 -8.39
N GLY A 43 22.46 11.77 -7.41
CA GLY A 43 21.88 12.02 -6.09
C GLY A 43 20.55 12.76 -6.20
N ASN A 44 20.49 13.88 -6.92
CA ASN A 44 19.24 14.63 -7.11
C ASN A 44 18.13 13.78 -7.72
N ARG A 45 18.47 12.86 -8.64
CA ARG A 45 17.51 11.93 -9.23
C ARG A 45 17.00 10.91 -8.21
N ILE A 46 17.88 10.31 -7.40
CA ILE A 46 17.48 9.38 -6.33
C ILE A 46 16.65 10.11 -5.27
N ALA A 47 17.00 11.34 -4.89
CA ALA A 47 16.22 12.17 -3.98
C ALA A 47 14.80 12.42 -4.53
N SER A 48 14.68 12.70 -5.83
CA SER A 48 13.36 12.86 -6.48
C SER A 48 12.52 11.56 -6.40
N TYR A 49 13.15 10.40 -6.54
CA TYR A 49 12.48 9.10 -6.44
C TYR A 49 12.03 8.79 -5.01
N ALA A 50 12.82 9.19 -4.03
CA ALA A 50 12.45 9.06 -2.63
C ALA A 50 11.26 9.96 -2.27
N VAL A 51 11.28 11.23 -2.71
CA VAL A 51 10.15 12.16 -2.53
C VAL A 51 8.89 11.63 -3.21
N ALA A 52 8.99 11.16 -4.45
CA ALA A 52 7.87 10.53 -5.16
C ALA A 52 7.28 9.35 -4.37
N SER A 53 8.15 8.48 -3.84
CA SER A 53 7.72 7.31 -3.05
C SER A 53 6.98 7.74 -1.77
N PHE A 54 7.44 8.79 -1.08
CA PHE A 54 6.74 9.33 0.09
C PHE A 54 5.39 9.95 -0.28
N VAL A 55 5.32 10.76 -1.34
CA VAL A 55 4.08 11.38 -1.80
C VAL A 55 3.03 10.31 -2.13
N ILE A 56 3.44 9.25 -2.84
CA ILE A 56 2.57 8.13 -3.17
C ILE A 56 2.11 7.42 -1.90
N GLY A 57 3.04 7.05 -1.01
CA GLY A 57 2.72 6.36 0.24
C GLY A 57 1.75 7.15 1.14
N ILE A 58 1.98 8.46 1.29
CA ILE A 58 1.08 9.36 2.02
C ILE A 58 -0.28 9.44 1.33
N GLY A 59 -0.31 9.55 0.00
CA GLY A 59 -1.55 9.54 -0.77
C GLY A 59 -2.40 8.31 -0.46
N TYR A 60 -1.82 7.11 -0.57
CA TYR A 60 -2.53 5.87 -0.19
C TYR A 60 -2.98 5.87 1.27
N GLY A 61 -2.14 6.35 2.20
CA GLY A 61 -2.48 6.42 3.62
C GLY A 61 -3.64 7.36 3.93
N VAL A 62 -3.68 8.54 3.31
CA VAL A 62 -4.75 9.54 3.49
C VAL A 62 -6.07 9.01 2.96
N PHE A 63 -6.10 8.48 1.74
CA PHE A 63 -7.33 7.96 1.15
C PHE A 63 -7.80 6.63 1.78
N ALA A 64 -6.94 5.94 2.53
CA ALA A 64 -7.35 4.76 3.30
C ALA A 64 -8.40 5.08 4.39
N ILE A 65 -8.57 6.34 4.79
CA ILE A 65 -9.62 6.75 5.77
C ILE A 65 -11.03 6.35 5.32
N PHE A 66 -11.27 6.29 4.00
CA PHE A 66 -12.58 5.92 3.46
C PHE A 66 -12.98 4.48 3.79
N TRP A 67 -12.02 3.58 4.08
CA TRP A 67 -12.32 2.23 4.54
C TRP A 67 -13.11 2.21 5.85
N SER A 68 -12.82 3.17 6.74
CA SER A 68 -13.44 3.29 8.05
C SER A 68 -14.82 3.96 8.03
N ASN A 69 -15.29 4.46 6.88
CA ASN A 69 -16.56 5.17 6.80
C ASN A 69 -17.76 4.21 6.77
N GLU A 70 -18.45 4.00 7.89
CA GLU A 70 -19.58 3.08 8.00
C GLU A 70 -20.78 3.43 7.12
N ARG A 71 -20.91 4.69 6.68
CA ARG A 71 -22.05 5.16 5.86
C ARG A 71 -21.92 4.79 4.37
N MET A 72 -20.72 4.41 3.93
CA MET A 72 -20.44 4.15 2.51
C MET A 72 -20.57 2.66 2.17
N SER A 73 -21.10 2.36 0.99
CA SER A 73 -21.11 0.99 0.46
C SER A 73 -19.68 0.48 0.23
N ASN A 74 -19.48 -0.84 0.25
CA ASN A 74 -18.15 -1.43 0.04
C ASN A 74 -17.52 -1.03 -1.30
N LEU A 75 -18.33 -0.89 -2.35
CA LEU A 75 -17.87 -0.42 -3.66
C LEU A 75 -17.42 1.05 -3.60
N ALA A 76 -18.20 1.92 -2.94
CA ALA A 76 -17.82 3.31 -2.77
C ALA A 76 -16.52 3.44 -1.97
N LYS A 77 -16.37 2.70 -0.87
CA LYS A 77 -15.11 2.65 -0.10
C LYS A 77 -13.93 2.26 -0.98
N PHE A 78 -14.08 1.20 -1.77
CA PHE A 78 -13.03 0.75 -2.69
C PHE A 78 -12.66 1.84 -3.70
N VAL A 79 -13.64 2.45 -4.36
CA VAL A 79 -13.40 3.50 -5.36
C VAL A 79 -12.68 4.70 -4.75
N PHE A 80 -13.20 5.25 -3.64
CA PHE A 80 -12.62 6.44 -3.02
C PHE A 80 -11.30 6.19 -2.31
N ALA A 81 -11.05 4.96 -1.85
CA ALA A 81 -9.78 4.61 -1.20
C ALA A 81 -8.66 4.23 -2.19
N LEU A 82 -8.98 3.78 -3.41
CA LEU A 82 -7.97 3.30 -4.39
C LEU A 82 -7.83 4.19 -5.62
N VAL A 83 -8.91 4.73 -6.18
CA VAL A 83 -8.83 5.46 -7.46
C VAL A 83 -8.03 6.75 -7.33
N PRO A 84 -8.27 7.64 -6.35
CA PRO A 84 -7.47 8.85 -6.18
C PRO A 84 -5.97 8.59 -5.97
N PRO A 85 -5.52 7.68 -5.08
CA PRO A 85 -4.09 7.43 -4.92
C PRO A 85 -3.44 6.73 -6.12
N ILE A 86 -4.17 5.89 -6.89
CA ILE A 86 -3.67 5.35 -8.17
C ILE A 86 -3.44 6.49 -9.17
N ALA A 87 -4.35 7.46 -9.25
CA ALA A 87 -4.19 8.62 -10.12
C ALA A 87 -2.97 9.48 -9.70
N ILE A 88 -2.81 9.72 -8.39
CA ILE A 88 -1.63 10.41 -7.85
C ILE A 88 -0.35 9.64 -8.21
N GLN A 89 -0.33 8.32 -8.01
CA GLN A 89 0.81 7.47 -8.37
C GLN A 89 1.16 7.58 -9.85
N PHE A 90 0.16 7.54 -10.74
CA PHE A 90 0.39 7.65 -12.17
C PHE A 90 1.03 9.00 -12.53
N ILE A 91 0.45 10.11 -12.04
CA ILE A 91 0.96 11.46 -12.28
C ILE A 91 2.41 11.59 -11.78
N VAL A 92 2.67 11.16 -10.54
CA VAL A 92 4.01 11.20 -9.94
C VAL A 92 4.99 10.36 -10.76
N SER A 93 4.60 9.16 -11.19
CA SER A 93 5.46 8.25 -11.97
C SER A 93 5.87 8.85 -13.32
N VAL A 94 4.98 9.61 -13.96
CA VAL A 94 5.30 10.36 -15.17
C VAL A 94 6.27 11.51 -14.86
N ILE A 95 6.01 12.30 -13.80
CA ILE A 95 6.84 13.46 -13.43
C ILE A 95 8.29 13.06 -13.14
N VAL A 96 8.50 11.96 -12.40
CA VAL A 96 9.86 11.48 -12.09
C VAL A 96 10.47 10.63 -13.21
N GLY A 97 9.72 10.37 -14.28
CA GLY A 97 10.19 9.62 -15.44
C GLY A 97 10.36 8.12 -15.18
N TRP A 98 9.60 7.55 -14.24
CA TRP A 98 9.43 6.09 -14.17
C TRP A 98 8.62 5.57 -15.36
N ILE A 99 7.66 6.37 -15.83
CA ILE A 99 6.93 6.13 -17.07
C ILE A 99 7.41 7.15 -18.10
N SER A 100 8.07 6.67 -19.15
CA SER A 100 8.53 7.48 -20.28
C SER A 100 7.62 7.26 -21.48
N PHE A 101 6.94 8.32 -21.92
CA PHE A 101 6.13 8.28 -23.16
C PHE A 101 6.95 8.25 -24.45
N LYS A 102 8.28 8.21 -24.32
CA LYS A 102 9.21 8.01 -25.44
C LYS A 102 9.48 6.53 -25.71
N ASP A 103 9.08 5.65 -24.78
CA ASP A 103 9.28 4.22 -24.89
C ASP A 103 8.27 3.60 -25.86
N GLU A 104 8.47 2.35 -26.24
CA GLU A 104 7.52 1.65 -27.12
C GLU A 104 6.13 1.55 -26.49
N PRO A 105 5.04 1.62 -27.28
CA PRO A 105 3.67 1.58 -26.77
C PRO A 105 3.38 0.40 -25.84
N LEU A 106 3.97 -0.78 -26.12
CA LEU A 106 3.83 -1.98 -25.30
C LEU A 106 4.42 -1.79 -23.89
N VAL A 107 5.56 -1.12 -23.78
CA VAL A 107 6.24 -0.84 -22.51
C VAL A 107 5.41 0.14 -21.68
N ILE A 108 4.87 1.18 -22.32
CA ILE A 108 3.98 2.16 -21.67
C ILE A 108 2.73 1.46 -21.14
N CYS A 109 2.07 0.62 -21.95
CA CYS A 109 0.92 -0.17 -21.52
C CYS A 109 1.26 -1.10 -20.35
N GLY A 110 2.45 -1.72 -20.35
CA GLY A 110 2.94 -2.54 -19.25
C GLY A 110 3.06 -1.76 -17.94
N TRP A 111 3.64 -0.55 -17.98
CA TRP A 111 3.75 0.32 -16.80
C TRP A 111 2.40 0.82 -16.28
N ILE A 112 1.47 1.16 -17.19
CA ILE A 112 0.10 1.55 -16.82
C ILE A 112 -0.62 0.37 -16.16
N ALA A 113 -0.52 -0.83 -16.74
CA ALA A 113 -1.11 -2.02 -16.14
C ALA A 113 -0.49 -2.30 -14.76
N PHE A 114 0.82 -2.18 -14.62
CA PHE A 114 1.51 -2.37 -13.34
C PHE A 114 1.06 -1.36 -12.28
N THR A 115 0.95 -0.07 -12.63
CA THR A 115 0.51 0.98 -11.70
C THR A 115 -0.93 0.81 -11.23
N VAL A 116 -1.80 0.17 -12.00
CA VAL A 116 -3.20 -0.10 -11.61
C VAL A 116 -3.35 -1.44 -10.88
N ILE A 117 -2.76 -2.52 -11.40
CA ILE A 117 -2.96 -3.88 -10.91
C ILE A 117 -2.25 -4.10 -9.57
N PHE A 118 -1.03 -3.59 -9.45
CA PHE A 118 -0.19 -3.87 -8.27
C PHE A 118 -0.79 -3.32 -6.97
N PRO A 119 -1.31 -2.08 -6.90
CA PRO A 119 -1.98 -1.57 -5.70
C PRO A 119 -3.27 -2.33 -5.36
N ILE A 120 -4.03 -2.78 -6.36
CA ILE A 120 -5.23 -3.60 -6.14
C ILE A 120 -4.85 -4.94 -5.49
N ALA A 121 -3.78 -5.58 -5.95
CA ALA A 121 -3.27 -6.81 -5.35
C ALA A 121 -2.86 -6.60 -3.88
N ILE A 122 -2.14 -5.52 -3.58
CA ILE A 122 -1.76 -5.16 -2.20
C ILE A 122 -3.01 -4.91 -1.34
N ALA A 123 -3.97 -4.14 -1.85
CA ALA A 123 -5.21 -3.84 -1.13
C ALA A 123 -6.03 -5.11 -0.84
N ALA A 124 -6.10 -6.05 -1.79
CA ALA A 124 -6.75 -7.34 -1.61
C ALA A 124 -6.08 -8.17 -0.50
N VAL A 125 -4.75 -8.19 -0.47
CA VAL A 125 -3.98 -8.85 0.60
C VAL A 125 -4.28 -8.22 1.97
N ILE A 126 -4.25 -6.90 2.07
CA ILE A 126 -4.57 -6.18 3.32
C ILE A 126 -6.00 -6.45 3.76
N TYR A 127 -6.97 -6.35 2.85
CA TYR A 127 -8.38 -6.61 3.12
C TYR A 127 -8.60 -8.03 3.67
N TYR A 128 -7.95 -9.03 3.07
CA TYR A 128 -8.02 -10.41 3.51
C TYR A 128 -7.53 -10.58 4.97
N PHE A 129 -6.44 -9.90 5.34
CA PHE A 129 -5.90 -9.97 6.70
C PHE A 129 -6.73 -9.20 7.73
N GLU A 130 -7.29 -8.04 7.36
CA GLU A 130 -8.07 -7.21 8.30
C GLU A 130 -9.50 -7.71 8.48
N LYS A 131 -10.15 -8.26 7.43
CA LYS A 131 -11.48 -8.87 7.54
C LYS A 131 -11.52 -9.95 8.62
N LYS A 132 -10.52 -10.83 8.64
CA LYS A 132 -10.44 -11.91 9.64
C LYS A 132 -10.28 -11.37 11.07
N LYS A 133 -9.51 -10.31 11.24
CA LYS A 133 -9.30 -9.67 12.55
C LYS A 133 -10.59 -9.06 13.08
N ALA A 134 -11.40 -8.45 12.20
CA ALA A 134 -12.72 -7.93 12.55
C ALA A 134 -13.69 -9.04 12.94
N GLU A 135 -13.69 -10.17 12.23
CA GLU A 135 -14.50 -11.36 12.56
C GLU A 135 -14.11 -11.94 13.93
N GLU A 136 -12.82 -12.13 14.20
CA GLU A 136 -12.31 -12.62 15.48
C GLU A 136 -12.70 -11.70 16.64
N MET A 137 -12.65 -10.39 16.43
CA MET A 137 -13.03 -9.39 17.44
C MET A 137 -14.54 -9.39 17.71
N ASN A 138 -15.37 -9.51 16.67
CA ASN A 138 -16.83 -9.62 16.81
C ASN A 138 -17.24 -10.88 17.56
N VAL A 139 -16.60 -12.02 17.29
CA VAL A 139 -16.84 -13.28 18.03
C VAL A 139 -16.48 -13.10 19.50
N ARG A 140 -15.34 -12.46 19.81
CA ARG A 140 -14.92 -12.20 21.19
C ARG A 140 -15.87 -11.26 21.93
N LEU A 141 -16.38 -10.23 21.27
CA LEU A 141 -17.39 -9.32 21.83
C LEU A 141 -18.70 -10.05 22.12
N GLN A 142 -19.13 -10.97 21.25
CA GLN A 142 -20.33 -11.78 21.50
C GLN A 142 -20.15 -12.75 22.68
N ALA A 143 -18.97 -13.36 22.82
CA ALA A 143 -18.67 -14.23 23.96
C ALA A 143 -18.71 -13.45 25.30
N LEU A 144 -18.03 -12.30 25.38
CA LEU A 144 -18.04 -11.43 26.55
C LEU A 144 -19.45 -10.92 26.92
N ARG A 145 -20.32 -10.74 25.92
CA ARG A 145 -21.72 -10.31 26.13
C ARG A 145 -22.62 -11.44 26.64
N LYS A 146 -22.25 -12.70 26.38
CA LYS A 146 -22.93 -13.89 26.93
C LYS A 146 -22.45 -14.23 28.34
N GLU A 147 -21.19 -13.96 28.68
CA GLU A 147 -20.65 -14.15 30.03
C GLU A 147 -21.15 -13.10 31.05
N ASN A 148 -21.56 -11.91 30.58
CA ASN A 148 -22.16 -10.85 31.41
C ASN A 148 -23.70 -10.92 31.50
N LYS A 149 -24.33 -12.00 31.04
CA LYS A 149 -25.77 -12.26 31.18
C LYS A 149 -25.99 -13.46 32.09
#